data_AF-A0A349LJE3-F1
#
_entry.id   AF-A0A349LJE3-F1
#
_cell.length_a   1.000
_cell.length_b   1.000
_cell.length_c   1.000
_cell.angle_alpha   90.00
_cell.angle_beta   90.00
_cell.angle_gamma   90.00
#
_symmetry.space_group_name_H-M   'P 1'
#
loop_
_entity.id
_entity.type
_entity.pdbx_description
1 polymer ?
#
loop_
_entity_poly.entity_id
_entity_poly.type
_entity_poly.pdbx_seq_one_letter_code
_entity_poly.pdbx_strand_id
1 'polypeptide(L)'
;MGASEIFFPMYSGLILVWPVVWAGDRFLLPLYPLIFFYGAVAIRGLNRWLSPAVTSLLGVLVLLVLLLPAVENWLDTNQESGACELVAEERGPWACYGARVGYFVQAANWSSDGLPESVSVLTRKPRHFYLLSGHSSRTFPFDGDPETHLRLADAVGARYVLLDQWDGQAARYVGAAVNERPGAFCFVEGFGQPRDGGAQLLGILPPELRESVSSGQESVDGVQLCPESFVNPNPAGRPYRPSLRIPLLESLD
;
A
#
# COMPACT_ATOMS: atom_id res chain seq x y z
N MET A 1 -12.27 -21.76 -33.69
CA MET A 1 -11.91 -21.23 -32.37
C MET A 1 -11.21 -19.91 -32.62
N GLY A 2 -11.84 -18.78 -32.30
CA GLY A 2 -11.18 -17.48 -32.35
C GLY A 2 -10.23 -17.26 -31.18
N ALA A 3 -9.39 -16.22 -31.29
CA ALA A 3 -8.46 -15.84 -30.22
C ALA A 3 -9.21 -15.47 -28.92
N SER A 4 -10.41 -14.91 -29.01
CA SER A 4 -11.27 -14.56 -27.87
C SER A 4 -11.72 -15.77 -27.06
N GLU A 5 -12.01 -16.89 -27.70
CA GLU A 5 -12.50 -18.13 -27.09
C GLU A 5 -11.40 -18.90 -26.35
N ILE A 6 -10.14 -18.59 -26.65
CA ILE A 6 -8.97 -19.11 -25.94
C ILE A 6 -8.55 -18.12 -24.84
N PHE A 7 -8.45 -16.83 -25.19
CA PHE A 7 -8.00 -15.78 -24.26
C PHE A 7 -8.93 -15.66 -23.05
N PHE A 8 -10.24 -15.58 -23.25
CA PHE A 8 -11.21 -15.37 -22.17
C PHE A 8 -11.11 -16.43 -21.05
N PRO A 9 -11.21 -17.75 -21.34
CA PRO A 9 -11.11 -18.75 -20.28
C PRO A 9 -9.71 -18.86 -19.68
N MET A 10 -8.64 -18.73 -20.47
CA MET A 10 -7.27 -18.81 -19.94
C MET A 10 -6.95 -17.65 -19.00
N TYR A 11 -7.30 -16.42 -19.39
CA TYR A 11 -7.08 -15.24 -18.57
C TYR A 11 -8.00 -15.22 -17.34
N SER A 12 -9.24 -15.70 -17.47
CA SER A 12 -10.13 -15.88 -16.31
C SER A 12 -9.56 -16.91 -15.34
N GLY A 13 -9.05 -18.04 -15.83
CA GLY A 13 -8.35 -19.04 -15.00
C GLY A 13 -7.12 -18.47 -14.31
N LEU A 14 -6.33 -17.64 -15.00
CA LEU A 14 -5.20 -16.93 -14.42
C LEU A 14 -5.63 -16.04 -13.25
N ILE A 15 -6.71 -15.27 -13.40
CA ILE A 15 -7.25 -14.43 -12.32
C ILE A 15 -7.65 -15.27 -11.11
N LEU A 16 -8.30 -16.42 -11.32
CA LEU A 16 -8.76 -17.29 -10.22
C LEU A 16 -7.62 -17.91 -9.42
N VAL A 17 -6.45 -18.10 -10.04
CA VAL A 17 -5.24 -18.63 -9.37
C VAL A 17 -4.34 -17.50 -8.85
N TRP A 18 -4.63 -16.24 -9.22
CA TRP A 18 -3.79 -15.11 -8.86
C TRP A 18 -3.78 -14.85 -7.34
N PRO A 19 -2.62 -14.59 -6.72
CA PRO A 19 -2.55 -14.34 -5.29
C PRO A 19 -3.39 -13.13 -4.87
N VAL A 20 -4.23 -13.32 -3.84
CA VAL A 20 -5.15 -12.30 -3.32
C VAL A 20 -4.43 -11.02 -2.89
N VAL A 21 -3.21 -11.14 -2.36
CA VAL A 21 -2.38 -9.99 -1.92
C VAL A 21 -1.96 -9.05 -3.06
N TRP A 22 -2.04 -9.52 -4.30
CA TRP A 22 -1.74 -8.73 -5.49
C TRP A 22 -2.93 -8.58 -6.42
N ALA A 23 -4.09 -9.15 -6.06
CA ALA A 23 -5.32 -9.06 -6.82
C ALA A 23 -5.92 -7.65 -6.71
N GLY A 24 -6.65 -7.24 -7.73
CA GLY A 24 -7.34 -5.96 -7.77
C GLY A 24 -8.19 -5.82 -9.04
N ASP A 25 -9.10 -4.87 -9.05
CA ASP A 25 -10.12 -4.76 -10.11
C ASP A 25 -9.51 -4.48 -11.50
N ARG A 26 -8.29 -3.92 -11.53
CA ARG A 26 -7.52 -3.72 -12.77
C ARG A 26 -7.29 -5.00 -13.57
N PHE A 27 -7.31 -6.17 -12.93
CA PHE A 27 -7.17 -7.44 -13.64
C PHE A 27 -8.39 -7.75 -14.50
N LEU A 28 -9.55 -7.16 -14.24
CA LEU A 28 -10.74 -7.30 -15.10
C LEU A 28 -10.68 -6.42 -16.35
N LEU A 29 -9.80 -5.41 -16.39
CA LEU A 29 -9.75 -4.45 -17.51
C LEU A 29 -9.60 -5.14 -18.88
N PRO A 30 -8.74 -6.15 -19.07
CA PRO A 30 -8.62 -6.86 -20.35
C PRO A 30 -9.85 -7.69 -20.72
N LEU A 31 -10.72 -8.02 -19.76
CA LEU A 31 -11.94 -8.79 -20.00
C LEU A 31 -13.13 -7.92 -20.40
N TYR A 32 -13.15 -6.63 -20.05
CA TYR A 32 -14.29 -5.76 -20.33
C TYR A 32 -14.72 -5.76 -21.81
N PRO A 33 -13.83 -5.63 -22.81
CA PRO A 33 -14.25 -5.65 -24.22
C PRO A 33 -14.98 -6.94 -24.60
N LEU A 34 -14.53 -8.08 -24.08
CA LEU A 34 -15.14 -9.38 -24.35
C LEU A 34 -16.46 -9.55 -23.60
N ILE A 35 -16.53 -9.10 -22.35
CA ILE A 35 -17.78 -9.09 -21.57
C ILE A 35 -18.85 -8.26 -22.29
N PHE A 36 -18.51 -7.06 -22.76
CA PHE A 36 -19.44 -6.22 -23.51
C PHE A 36 -19.82 -6.81 -24.87
N PHE A 37 -18.87 -7.38 -25.60
CA PHE A 37 -19.13 -8.03 -26.89
C PHE A 37 -20.08 -9.23 -26.72
N TYR A 38 -19.75 -10.17 -25.84
CA TYR A 38 -20.58 -11.35 -25.61
C TYR A 38 -21.92 -10.99 -24.96
N GLY A 39 -21.96 -9.96 -24.10
CA GLY A 39 -23.20 -9.39 -23.58
C GLY A 39 -24.12 -8.87 -24.69
N ALA A 40 -23.58 -8.11 -25.65
CA ALA A 40 -24.34 -7.62 -26.79
C ALA A 40 -24.84 -8.76 -27.71
N VAL A 41 -24.01 -9.78 -27.94
CA VAL A 41 -24.41 -10.99 -28.68
C VAL A 41 -25.54 -11.72 -27.96
N ALA A 42 -25.45 -11.88 -26.63
CA ALA A 42 -26.47 -12.52 -25.82
C ALA A 42 -27.82 -11.77 -25.89
N ILE A 43 -27.79 -10.43 -25.77
CA ILE A 43 -28.99 -9.59 -25.89
C ILE A 43 -29.63 -9.73 -27.29
N ARG A 44 -28.84 -9.74 -28.36
CA ARG A 44 -29.37 -10.01 -29.72
C ARG A 44 -29.95 -11.41 -29.84
N GLY A 45 -29.38 -12.40 -29.15
CA GLY A 45 -29.89 -13.77 -29.10
C GLY A 45 -31.33 -13.85 -28.56
N LEU A 46 -31.74 -12.90 -27.70
CA LEU A 46 -33.10 -12.82 -27.19
C LEU A 46 -34.16 -12.52 -28.27
N ASN A 47 -33.76 -12.07 -29.47
CA ASN A 47 -34.67 -11.86 -30.61
C ASN A 47 -35.42 -13.14 -31.04
N ARG A 48 -34.94 -14.31 -30.59
CA ARG A 48 -35.61 -15.60 -30.82
C ARG A 48 -36.87 -15.77 -29.97
N TRP A 49 -36.99 -15.00 -28.89
CA TRP A 49 -38.11 -15.08 -27.92
C TRP A 49 -38.84 -13.75 -27.76
N LEU A 50 -38.19 -12.62 -28.05
CA LEU A 50 -38.71 -11.26 -27.91
C LEU A 50 -38.65 -10.50 -29.23
N SER A 51 -39.47 -9.45 -29.38
CA SER A 51 -39.40 -8.60 -30.56
C SER A 51 -38.10 -7.77 -30.59
N PRO A 52 -37.57 -7.43 -31.79
CA PRO A 52 -36.34 -6.63 -31.90
C PRO A 52 -36.41 -5.25 -31.21
N ALA A 53 -37.62 -4.69 -31.07
CA ALA A 53 -37.83 -3.43 -30.38
C ALA A 53 -37.62 -3.58 -28.85
N VAL A 54 -38.13 -4.67 -28.27
CA VAL A 54 -37.97 -4.98 -26.85
C VAL A 54 -36.50 -5.29 -26.52
N THR A 55 -35.81 -6.05 -27.36
CA THR A 55 -34.38 -6.35 -27.13
C THR A 55 -33.47 -5.13 -27.31
N SER A 56 -33.79 -4.24 -28.26
CA SER A 56 -33.09 -2.96 -28.41
C SER A 56 -33.29 -2.07 -27.19
N LEU A 57 -34.52 -1.97 -26.67
CA LEU A 57 -34.81 -1.24 -25.44
C LEU A 57 -34.05 -1.81 -24.24
N LEU A 58 -34.03 -3.14 -24.09
CA LEU A 58 -33.23 -3.82 -23.07
C LEU A 58 -31.74 -3.53 -23.21
N GLY A 59 -31.20 -3.56 -24.42
CA GLY A 59 -29.80 -3.23 -24.69
C GLY A 59 -29.46 -1.79 -24.29
N VAL A 60 -30.32 -0.83 -24.63
CA VAL A 60 -30.17 0.58 -24.22
C VAL A 60 -30.25 0.71 -22.70
N LEU A 61 -31.20 0.03 -22.06
CA LEU A 61 -31.36 0.08 -20.60
C LEU A 61 -30.16 -0.50 -19.87
N VAL A 62 -29.64 -1.66 -20.33
CA VAL A 62 -28.41 -2.26 -19.78
C VAL A 62 -27.22 -1.33 -19.97
N LEU A 63 -27.07 -0.72 -21.15
CA LEU A 63 -26.01 0.24 -21.42
C LEU A 63 -26.11 1.46 -20.50
N LEU A 64 -27.32 2.00 -20.29
CA LEU A 64 -27.55 3.12 -19.37
C LEU A 64 -27.22 2.76 -17.93
N VAL A 65 -27.62 1.57 -17.46
CA VAL A 65 -27.28 1.08 -16.12
C VAL A 65 -25.77 0.96 -15.91
N LEU A 66 -25.01 0.62 -16.96
CA LEU A 66 -23.55 0.53 -16.90
C LEU A 66 -22.88 1.90 -17.00
N LEU A 67 -23.38 2.79 -17.86
CA LEU A 67 -22.76 4.09 -18.13
C LEU A 67 -23.08 5.15 -17.08
N LEU A 68 -24.29 5.17 -16.52
CA LEU A 68 -24.70 6.22 -15.58
C LEU A 68 -23.78 6.30 -14.35
N PRO A 69 -23.52 5.20 -13.61
CA PRO A 69 -22.59 5.23 -12.48
C PRO A 69 -21.15 5.54 -12.91
N ALA A 70 -20.75 5.08 -14.10
CA ALA A 70 -19.41 5.31 -14.62
C ALA A 70 -19.18 6.80 -14.97
N VAL A 71 -20.20 7.48 -15.49
CA VAL A 71 -20.15 8.92 -15.80
C VAL A 71 -20.16 9.75 -14.53
N GLU A 72 -21.01 9.43 -13.56
CA GLU A 72 -21.02 10.09 -12.24
C GLU A 72 -19.66 9.96 -11.55
N ASN A 73 -19.15 8.73 -11.44
CA ASN A 73 -17.84 8.47 -10.86
C ASN A 73 -16.70 9.16 -11.63
N TRP A 74 -16.79 9.24 -12.96
CA TRP A 74 -15.79 9.96 -13.77
C TRP A 74 -15.81 11.47 -13.51
N LEU A 75 -16.99 12.08 -13.42
CA LEU A 75 -17.13 13.51 -13.13
C LEU A 75 -16.57 13.84 -11.74
N ASP A 76 -16.91 13.04 -10.73
CA ASP A 76 -16.41 13.20 -9.37
C ASP A 76 -14.89 13.04 -9.32
N THR A 77 -14.36 11.97 -9.94
CA THR A 77 -12.91 11.72 -10.01
C THR A 77 -12.17 12.88 -10.68
N ASN A 78 -12.74 13.48 -11.73
CA ASN A 78 -12.11 14.60 -12.43
C ASN A 78 -12.10 15.88 -11.57
N GLN A 79 -13.19 16.16 -10.86
CA GLN A 79 -13.25 17.30 -9.93
C GLN A 79 -12.27 17.12 -8.77
N GLU A 80 -12.25 15.94 -8.16
CA GLU A 80 -11.30 15.58 -7.10
C GLU A 80 -9.85 15.69 -7.59
N SER A 81 -9.56 15.25 -8.82
CA SER A 81 -8.21 15.34 -9.39
C SER A 81 -7.74 16.78 -9.54
N GLY A 82 -8.59 17.68 -10.04
CA GLY A 82 -8.27 19.10 -10.17
C GLY A 82 -8.06 19.78 -8.81
N ALA A 83 -8.89 19.44 -7.82
CA ALA A 83 -8.71 19.92 -6.45
C ALA A 83 -7.42 19.37 -5.81
N CYS A 84 -7.08 18.11 -6.08
CA CYS A 84 -5.87 17.48 -5.61
C CYS A 84 -4.59 18.11 -6.16
N GLU A 85 -4.60 18.56 -7.43
CA GLU A 85 -3.45 19.22 -8.05
C GLU A 85 -3.08 20.50 -7.29
N LEU A 86 -4.05 21.36 -7.02
CA LEU A 86 -3.85 22.59 -6.23
C LEU A 86 -3.32 22.29 -4.82
N VAL A 87 -3.88 21.29 -4.15
CA VAL A 87 -3.44 20.87 -2.81
C VAL A 87 -2.02 20.31 -2.85
N ALA A 88 -1.66 19.58 -3.90
CA ALA A 88 -0.32 19.02 -4.07
C ALA A 88 0.73 20.10 -4.38
N GLU A 89 0.37 21.14 -5.12
CA GLU A 89 1.24 22.31 -5.35
C GLU A 89 1.52 23.09 -4.06
N GLU A 90 0.49 23.31 -3.23
CA GLU A 90 0.63 24.08 -2.00
C GLU A 90 1.28 23.31 -0.85
N ARG A 91 0.92 22.03 -0.68
CA ARG A 91 1.24 21.23 0.53
C ARG A 91 2.14 20.03 0.23
N GLY A 92 2.54 19.86 -1.02
CA GLY A 92 3.44 18.80 -1.47
C GLY A 92 2.72 17.58 -2.03
N PRO A 93 3.46 16.69 -2.72
CA PRO A 93 2.91 15.67 -3.61
C PRO A 93 2.07 14.58 -2.93
N TRP A 94 2.15 14.46 -1.60
CA TRP A 94 1.45 13.46 -0.81
C TRP A 94 0.15 13.97 -0.18
N ALA A 95 -0.10 15.27 -0.25
CA ALA A 95 -1.16 15.92 0.53
C ALA A 95 -2.58 15.45 0.17
N CYS A 96 -2.82 15.05 -1.09
CA CYS A 96 -4.14 14.55 -1.50
C CYS A 96 -4.36 13.04 -1.30
N TYR A 97 -3.34 12.28 -0.87
CA TYR A 97 -3.46 10.83 -0.69
C TYR A 97 -4.18 10.42 0.62
N GLY A 98 -4.63 11.40 1.41
CA GLY A 98 -5.31 11.19 2.68
C GLY A 98 -4.39 10.86 3.85
N ALA A 99 -4.96 10.80 5.06
CA ALA A 99 -4.22 10.73 6.31
C ALA A 99 -3.31 9.50 6.42
N ARG A 100 -3.78 8.32 6.00
CA ARG A 100 -3.02 7.05 6.04
C ARG A 100 -1.68 7.13 5.31
N VAL A 101 -1.69 7.69 4.10
CA VAL A 101 -0.47 7.91 3.32
C VAL A 101 0.33 9.07 3.91
N GLY A 102 -0.34 10.12 4.40
CA GLY A 102 0.30 11.22 5.12
C GLY A 102 1.14 10.76 6.31
N TYR A 103 0.64 9.86 7.15
CA TYR A 103 1.39 9.32 8.30
C TYR A 103 2.54 8.40 7.87
N PHE A 104 2.38 7.62 6.80
CA PHE A 104 3.51 6.89 6.21
C PHE A 104 4.62 7.85 5.78
N VAL A 105 4.26 8.94 5.09
CA VAL A 105 5.22 9.93 4.60
C VAL A 105 5.88 10.67 5.76
N GLN A 106 5.11 11.02 6.79
CA GLN A 106 5.62 11.62 8.01
C GLN A 106 6.63 10.71 8.71
N ALA A 107 6.31 9.42 8.84
CA ALA A 107 7.20 8.43 9.44
C ALA A 107 8.50 8.29 8.64
N ALA A 108 8.41 8.21 7.31
CA ALA A 108 9.58 8.11 6.45
C ALA A 108 10.45 9.38 6.53
N ASN A 109 9.85 10.56 6.45
CA ASN A 109 10.59 11.83 6.56
C ASN A 109 11.28 11.98 7.91
N TRP A 110 10.58 11.67 9.01
CA TRP A 110 11.18 11.70 10.36
C TRP A 110 12.35 10.73 10.46
N SER A 111 12.24 9.56 9.85
CA SER A 111 13.27 8.52 9.90
C SER A 111 14.60 8.94 9.28
N SER A 112 14.62 9.90 8.35
CA SER A 112 15.87 10.45 7.76
C SER A 112 16.87 10.84 8.83
N ASP A 113 16.37 11.48 9.89
CA ASP A 113 17.21 12.07 10.93
C ASP A 113 17.01 11.40 12.29
N GLY A 114 15.82 10.84 12.54
CA GLY A 114 15.47 10.18 13.80
C GLY A 114 16.11 8.80 13.96
N LEU A 115 16.54 8.16 12.87
CA LEU A 115 17.20 6.85 12.93
C LEU A 115 18.72 6.97 12.75
N PRO A 116 19.52 6.06 13.36
CA PRO A 116 20.94 5.95 13.09
C PRO A 116 21.26 5.76 11.60
N GLU A 117 22.42 6.22 11.14
CA GLU A 117 22.86 6.01 9.76
C GLU A 117 23.00 4.51 9.42
N SER A 118 22.85 4.16 8.14
CA SER A 118 23.07 2.81 7.59
C SER A 118 22.12 1.70 8.06
N VAL A 119 20.95 2.05 8.59
CA VAL A 119 19.94 1.07 9.01
C VAL A 119 19.00 0.69 7.87
N SER A 120 18.51 -0.56 7.89
CA SER A 120 17.47 -1.01 6.96
C SER A 120 16.11 -1.09 7.66
N VAL A 121 15.06 -0.66 6.96
CA VAL A 121 13.67 -0.65 7.45
C VAL A 121 12.80 -1.59 6.61
N LEU A 122 12.07 -2.49 7.27
CA LEU A 122 11.02 -3.29 6.63
C LEU A 122 9.74 -2.46 6.50
N THR A 123 9.16 -2.39 5.30
CA THR A 123 7.97 -1.57 5.05
C THR A 123 7.19 -2.04 3.84
N ARG A 124 5.89 -1.73 3.77
CA ARG A 124 5.04 -2.08 2.64
C ARG A 124 5.50 -1.45 1.31
N LYS A 125 6.12 -0.26 1.37
CA LYS A 125 6.49 0.56 0.20
C LYS A 125 7.98 0.99 0.25
N PRO A 126 8.93 0.04 0.12
CA PRO A 126 10.35 0.32 0.34
C PRO A 126 10.90 1.43 -0.58
N ARG A 127 10.53 1.44 -1.86
CA ARG A 127 10.99 2.49 -2.78
C ARG A 127 10.54 3.89 -2.37
N HIS A 128 9.30 4.05 -1.89
CA HIS A 128 8.83 5.34 -1.39
C HIS A 128 9.53 5.71 -0.09
N PHE A 129 9.69 4.74 0.82
CA PHE A 129 10.40 4.97 2.08
C PHE A 129 11.83 5.42 1.84
N TYR A 130 12.58 4.74 0.97
CA TYR A 130 13.95 5.14 0.58
C TYR A 130 14.01 6.55 -0.01
N LEU A 131 13.08 6.91 -0.90
CA LEU A 131 13.06 8.25 -1.49
C LEU A 131 12.80 9.37 -0.46
N LEU A 132 12.03 9.06 0.59
CA LEU A 132 11.65 10.02 1.63
C LEU A 132 12.66 10.09 2.78
N SER A 133 13.25 8.95 3.15
CA SER A 133 14.10 8.81 4.34
C SER A 133 15.59 8.64 4.04
N GLY A 134 15.96 8.24 2.82
CA GLY A 134 17.32 7.85 2.47
C GLY A 134 17.76 6.48 3.01
N HIS A 135 16.97 5.83 3.86
CA HIS A 135 17.31 4.52 4.43
C HIS A 135 17.00 3.38 3.48
N SER A 136 17.91 2.41 3.41
CA SER A 136 17.67 1.15 2.71
C SER A 136 16.41 0.48 3.27
N SER A 137 15.62 -0.14 2.39
CA SER A 137 14.37 -0.75 2.83
C SER A 137 13.97 -1.93 1.97
N ARG A 138 13.21 -2.83 2.59
CA ARG A 138 12.69 -4.06 1.98
C ARG A 138 11.23 -4.25 2.35
N THR A 139 10.50 -4.99 1.52
CA THR A 139 9.14 -5.38 1.86
C THR A 139 9.16 -6.49 2.91
N PHE A 140 8.38 -6.32 3.97
CA PHE A 140 8.16 -7.38 4.96
C PHE A 140 7.46 -8.60 4.31
N PRO A 141 7.62 -9.81 4.86
CA PRO A 141 6.88 -10.99 4.40
C PRO A 141 5.37 -10.81 4.56
N PHE A 142 4.58 -11.25 3.57
CA PHE A 142 3.12 -11.34 3.70
C PHE A 142 2.71 -12.62 4.43
N ASP A 143 3.27 -12.81 5.62
CA ASP A 143 3.03 -13.93 6.52
C ASP A 143 2.70 -13.38 7.91
N GLY A 144 1.86 -14.07 8.68
CA GLY A 144 1.56 -13.70 10.07
C GLY A 144 2.60 -14.23 11.05
N ASP A 145 3.38 -15.25 10.66
CA ASP A 145 4.37 -15.90 11.51
C ASP A 145 5.54 -14.95 11.84
N PRO A 146 5.78 -14.64 13.13
CA PRO A 146 6.86 -13.75 13.55
C PRO A 146 8.24 -14.26 13.15
N GLU A 147 8.49 -15.57 13.13
CA GLU A 147 9.82 -16.10 12.79
C GLU A 147 10.20 -15.78 11.34
N THR A 148 9.21 -15.75 10.45
CA THR A 148 9.42 -15.38 9.06
C THR A 148 9.84 -13.92 8.90
N HIS A 149 9.27 -13.00 9.69
CA HIS A 149 9.69 -11.58 9.72
C HIS A 149 11.09 -11.43 10.32
N LEU A 150 11.35 -12.06 11.46
CA LEU A 150 12.62 -11.95 12.18
C LEU A 150 13.78 -12.53 11.38
N ARG A 151 13.59 -13.69 10.74
CA ARG A 151 14.60 -14.30 9.87
C ARG A 151 14.95 -13.43 8.68
N LEU A 152 13.95 -12.77 8.06
CA LEU A 152 14.22 -11.81 6.99
C LEU A 152 15.02 -10.62 7.54
N ALA A 153 14.59 -10.06 8.67
CA ALA A 153 15.24 -8.92 9.31
C ALA A 153 16.72 -9.22 9.58
N ASP A 154 17.02 -10.36 10.18
CA ASP A 154 18.39 -10.81 10.45
C ASP A 154 19.19 -10.99 9.15
N ALA A 155 18.59 -11.60 8.12
CA ALA A 155 19.27 -11.85 6.85
C ALA A 155 19.63 -10.58 6.06
N VAL A 156 18.84 -9.51 6.21
CA VAL A 156 19.06 -8.24 5.48
C VAL A 156 19.58 -7.12 6.38
N GLY A 157 19.85 -7.40 7.65
CA GLY A 157 20.25 -6.40 8.65
C GLY A 157 19.19 -5.33 8.89
N ALA A 158 17.90 -5.66 8.71
CA ALA A 158 16.83 -4.72 9.04
C ALA A 158 16.63 -4.65 10.54
N ARG A 159 16.66 -3.42 11.07
CA ARG A 159 16.56 -3.16 12.50
C ARG A 159 15.23 -2.51 12.90
N TYR A 160 14.44 -2.15 11.89
CA TYR A 160 13.16 -1.48 12.06
C TYR A 160 12.11 -2.09 11.15
N VAL A 161 10.85 -2.00 11.56
CA VAL A 161 9.68 -2.28 10.73
C VAL A 161 8.66 -1.17 10.90
N LEU A 162 8.08 -0.73 9.78
CA LEU A 162 7.00 0.25 9.77
C LEU A 162 5.65 -0.45 9.74
N LEU A 163 4.85 -0.22 10.79
CA LEU A 163 3.46 -0.60 10.88
C LEU A 163 2.59 0.55 10.37
N ASP A 164 2.32 0.57 9.06
CA ASP A 164 1.48 1.59 8.41
C ASP A 164 0.08 1.09 8.05
N GLN A 165 -0.81 2.04 7.73
CA GLN A 165 -2.18 1.76 7.29
C GLN A 165 -2.42 2.18 5.84
N TRP A 166 -1.39 2.27 4.99
CA TRP A 166 -1.56 2.69 3.59
C TRP A 166 -2.57 1.79 2.87
N ASP A 167 -2.35 0.47 2.89
CA ASP A 167 -3.24 -0.53 2.32
C ASP A 167 -3.67 -1.61 3.33
N GLY A 168 -3.38 -1.40 4.61
CA GLY A 168 -3.73 -2.31 5.72
C GLY A 168 -2.89 -3.59 5.79
N GLN A 169 -1.98 -3.82 4.85
CA GLN A 169 -1.18 -5.07 4.82
C GLN A 169 -0.17 -5.11 5.98
N ALA A 170 0.42 -3.98 6.37
CA ALA A 170 1.34 -3.97 7.51
C ALA A 170 0.59 -4.31 8.80
N ALA A 171 -0.57 -3.69 9.03
CA ALA A 171 -1.46 -4.04 10.15
C ALA A 171 -1.82 -5.54 10.16
N ARG A 172 -2.08 -6.13 9.00
CA ARG A 172 -2.41 -7.55 8.88
C ARG A 172 -1.25 -8.49 9.19
N TYR A 173 -0.08 -8.26 8.60
CA TYR A 173 1.04 -9.22 8.65
C TYR A 173 2.05 -8.87 9.73
N VAL A 174 2.49 -7.62 9.79
CA VAL A 174 3.40 -7.15 10.84
C VAL A 174 2.66 -7.07 12.17
N GLY A 175 1.43 -6.55 12.18
CA GLY A 175 0.62 -6.49 13.40
C GLY A 175 0.35 -7.88 14.00
N ALA A 176 0.09 -8.90 13.16
CA ALA A 176 -0.03 -10.28 13.63
C ALA A 176 1.28 -10.80 14.27
N ALA A 177 2.42 -10.61 13.60
CA ALA A 177 3.73 -11.01 14.11
C ALA A 177 4.09 -10.31 15.44
N VAL A 178 3.81 -9.00 15.55
CA VAL A 178 4.05 -8.22 16.77
C VAL A 178 3.15 -8.72 17.91
N ASN A 179 1.89 -9.01 17.64
CA ASN A 179 0.97 -9.53 18.65
C ASN A 179 1.36 -10.93 19.15
N GLU A 180 1.88 -11.79 18.27
CA GLU A 180 2.29 -13.16 18.61
C GLU A 180 3.62 -13.19 19.36
N ARG A 181 4.58 -12.33 18.99
CA ARG A 181 5.92 -12.25 19.62
C ARG A 181 6.30 -10.81 19.99
N PRO A 182 5.58 -10.15 20.91
CA PRO A 182 5.81 -8.73 21.23
C PRO A 182 7.20 -8.47 21.81
N GLY A 183 7.78 -9.44 22.53
CA GLY A 183 9.13 -9.34 23.09
C GLY A 183 10.27 -9.32 22.06
N ALA A 184 9.98 -9.55 20.76
CA ALA A 184 10.97 -9.37 19.70
C ALA A 184 10.98 -7.96 19.10
N PHE A 185 10.03 -7.11 19.49
CA PHE A 185 9.86 -5.76 18.98
C PHE A 185 9.94 -4.74 20.11
N CYS A 186 10.24 -3.51 19.76
CA CYS A 186 10.18 -2.37 20.67
C CYS A 186 9.59 -1.15 19.94
N PHE A 187 8.97 -0.22 20.67
CA PHE A 187 8.38 0.98 20.12
C PHE A 187 9.43 2.09 19.96
N VAL A 188 9.48 2.71 18.78
CA VAL A 188 10.38 3.83 18.49
C VAL A 188 9.61 5.15 18.48
N GLU A 189 8.63 5.28 17.59
CA GLU A 189 7.90 6.53 17.37
C GLU A 189 6.52 6.28 16.73
N GLY A 190 5.56 7.15 17.02
CA GLY A 190 4.18 7.08 16.51
C GLY A 190 3.78 8.32 15.71
N PHE A 191 3.06 8.10 14.62
CA PHE A 191 2.63 9.15 13.69
C PHE A 191 1.12 9.10 13.51
N GLY A 192 0.43 10.07 14.12
CA GLY A 192 -1.04 10.09 14.16
C GLY A 192 -1.64 9.06 15.11
N GLN A 193 -2.96 9.04 15.18
CA GLN A 193 -3.69 8.08 16.02
C GLN A 193 -4.00 6.81 15.21
N PRO A 194 -3.92 5.60 15.79
CA PRO A 194 -4.24 4.35 15.09
C PRO A 194 -5.65 4.35 14.49
N ARG A 195 -6.63 4.97 15.18
CA ARG A 195 -8.02 5.10 14.72
C ARG A 195 -8.16 5.90 13.42
N ASP A 196 -7.25 6.83 13.19
CA ASP A 196 -7.23 7.69 11.99
C ASP A 196 -6.32 7.12 10.88
N GLY A 197 -5.83 5.89 11.07
CA GLY A 197 -4.90 5.26 10.14
C GLY A 197 -3.45 5.68 10.34
N GLY A 198 -3.06 5.95 11.59
CA GLY A 198 -1.68 6.28 11.98
C GLY A 198 -0.66 5.21 11.59
N ALA A 199 0.61 5.58 11.67
CA ALA A 199 1.76 4.70 11.44
C ALA A 199 2.60 4.60 12.72
N GLN A 200 3.21 3.45 12.96
CA GLN A 200 4.12 3.23 14.08
C GLN A 200 5.43 2.66 13.55
N LEU A 201 6.54 3.23 14.01
CA LEU A 201 7.86 2.67 13.75
C LEU A 201 8.26 1.81 14.95
N LEU A 202 8.57 0.55 14.66
CA LEU A 202 9.00 -0.42 15.65
C LEU A 202 10.45 -0.81 15.39
N GLY A 203 11.22 -0.98 16.45
CA GLY A 203 12.54 -1.62 16.42
C GLY A 203 12.37 -3.14 16.46
N ILE A 204 13.23 -3.83 15.72
CA ILE A 204 13.38 -5.28 15.78
C ILE A 204 14.58 -5.55 16.68
N LEU A 205 14.35 -6.21 17.81
CA LEU A 205 15.42 -6.52 18.75
C LEU A 205 16.36 -7.59 18.14
N PRO A 206 17.69 -7.46 18.36
CA PRO A 206 18.63 -8.49 17.93
C PRO A 206 18.40 -9.78 18.74
N PRO A 207 18.80 -10.96 18.21
CA PRO A 207 18.48 -12.26 18.80
C PRO A 207 18.77 -12.38 20.31
N GLU A 208 19.83 -11.74 20.78
CA GLU A 208 20.28 -11.79 22.18
C GLU A 208 19.33 -11.06 23.14
N LEU A 209 18.55 -10.10 22.63
CA LEU A 209 17.62 -9.28 23.42
C LEU A 209 16.15 -9.72 23.30
N ARG A 210 15.83 -10.68 22.41
CA ARG A 210 14.46 -11.17 22.18
C ARG A 210 13.91 -12.03 23.33
N GLU A 211 14.78 -12.60 24.15
CA GLU A 211 14.41 -13.50 25.26
C GLU A 211 14.39 -12.80 26.63
N SER A 212 15.02 -11.64 26.75
CA SER A 212 15.07 -10.87 28.00
C SER A 212 13.84 -9.95 28.10
N VAL A 213 12.69 -10.51 28.45
CA VAL A 213 11.51 -9.71 28.80
C VAL A 213 11.78 -9.04 30.15
N SER A 214 12.33 -7.83 30.14
CA SER A 214 12.49 -7.06 31.38
C SER A 214 11.13 -6.48 31.78
N SER A 215 10.59 -6.95 32.88
CA SER A 215 9.22 -6.68 33.36
C SER A 215 9.07 -5.31 34.05
N GLY A 216 9.70 -4.26 33.55
CA GLY A 216 9.82 -2.98 34.27
C GLY A 216 9.88 -1.69 33.46
N GLN A 217 9.77 -1.72 32.13
CA GLN A 217 9.78 -0.52 31.28
C GLN A 217 8.38 -0.14 30.80
N GLU A 218 8.15 1.16 30.57
CA GLU A 218 6.92 1.68 29.98
C GLU A 218 6.61 0.98 28.65
N SER A 219 5.38 0.49 28.53
CA SER A 219 4.88 -0.20 27.35
C SER A 219 3.80 0.62 26.66
N VAL A 220 3.89 0.75 25.34
CA VAL A 220 2.84 1.31 24.49
C VAL A 220 2.20 0.15 23.74
N ASP A 221 0.89 -0.05 23.93
CA ASP A 221 0.12 -1.15 23.30
C ASP A 221 0.75 -2.55 23.47
N GLY A 222 1.39 -2.82 24.62
CA GLY A 222 2.01 -4.12 24.93
C GLY A 222 3.43 -4.30 24.38
N VAL A 223 3.99 -3.30 23.71
CA VAL A 223 5.38 -3.27 23.22
C VAL A 223 6.20 -2.28 24.05
N GLN A 224 7.41 -2.68 24.47
CA GLN A 224 8.28 -1.84 25.30
C GLN A 224 8.97 -0.75 24.47
N LEU A 225 9.33 0.38 25.08
CA LEU A 225 10.15 1.40 24.41
C LEU A 225 11.52 0.83 24.00
N CYS A 226 11.99 1.22 22.82
CA CYS A 226 13.32 0.80 22.35
C CYS A 226 14.45 1.42 23.18
N PRO A 227 15.59 0.72 23.31
CA PRO A 227 16.81 1.32 23.86
C PRO A 227 17.23 2.58 23.09
N GLU A 228 17.88 3.53 23.77
CA GLU A 228 18.32 4.80 23.15
C GLU A 228 19.17 4.61 21.89
N SER A 229 19.88 3.49 21.76
CA SER A 229 20.65 3.16 20.56
C SER A 229 19.81 2.99 19.29
N PHE A 230 18.48 2.87 19.40
CA PHE A 230 17.55 2.78 18.27
C PHE A 230 17.13 4.16 17.74
N VAL A 231 17.49 5.25 18.41
CA VAL A 231 17.16 6.61 17.99
C VAL A 231 18.47 7.38 17.81
N ASN A 232 18.51 8.27 16.83
CA ASN A 232 19.60 9.23 16.75
C ASN A 232 19.43 10.27 17.87
N PRO A 233 20.41 10.39 18.80
CA PRO A 233 20.29 11.32 19.93
C PRO A 233 20.32 12.80 19.50
N ASN A 234 20.82 13.11 18.30
CA ASN A 234 20.92 14.49 17.78
C ASN A 234 20.34 14.57 16.36
N PRO A 235 19.00 14.57 16.19
CA PRO A 235 18.39 14.73 14.88
C PRO A 235 18.68 16.12 14.33
N ALA A 236 19.19 16.19 13.09
CA ALA A 236 19.60 17.45 12.46
C ALA A 236 18.40 18.29 11.95
N GLY A 237 17.18 17.74 11.99
CA GLY A 237 15.96 18.42 11.56
C GLY A 237 15.94 18.75 10.07
N ARG A 238 16.54 17.90 9.23
CA ARG A 238 16.57 18.07 7.77
C ARG A 238 15.15 17.98 7.22
N PRO A 239 14.61 19.07 6.65
CA PRO A 239 13.31 19.00 6.02
C PRO A 239 13.42 18.17 4.74
N TYR A 240 12.43 17.30 4.51
CA TYR A 240 12.23 16.68 3.20
C TYR A 240 12.13 17.76 2.13
N ARG A 241 13.04 17.74 1.17
CA ARG A 241 13.02 18.63 0.00
C ARG A 241 12.55 17.81 -1.20
N PRO A 242 11.27 17.90 -1.60
CA PRO A 242 10.84 17.27 -2.85
C PRO A 242 11.62 17.90 -3.99
N SER A 243 12.57 17.17 -4.59
CA SER A 243 13.11 17.58 -5.88
C SER A 243 12.14 17.10 -6.96
N LEU A 244 11.46 18.05 -7.61
CA LEU A 244 10.81 17.77 -8.91
C LEU A 244 11.84 17.44 -10.01
N ARG A 245 13.14 17.61 -9.70
CA ARG A 245 14.25 17.28 -10.57
C ARG A 245 14.79 15.90 -10.23
N ILE A 246 14.85 15.04 -11.23
CA ILE A 246 15.45 13.71 -11.15
C ILE A 246 16.96 13.91 -11.29
N PRO A 247 17.78 13.66 -10.27
CA PRO A 247 19.22 13.95 -10.30
C PRO A 247 19.97 13.25 -11.44
N LEU A 248 19.46 12.11 -11.92
CA LEU A 248 20.02 11.37 -13.05
C LEU A 248 19.92 12.13 -14.38
N LEU A 249 18.95 13.05 -14.52
CA LEU A 249 18.73 13.84 -15.74
C LEU A 249 19.56 15.12 -15.79
N GLU A 250 20.18 15.54 -14.67
CA GLU A 250 21.04 16.74 -14.64
C GLU A 250 22.40 16.54 -15.32
N SER A 251 22.79 15.28 -15.57
CA SER A 251 24.03 14.95 -16.28
C SER A 251 23.89 14.91 -17.81
N LEU A 252 22.68 15.19 -18.33
CA LEU A 252 22.35 15.11 -19.76
C LEU A 252 22.14 16.48 -20.43
N ASP A 253 22.26 17.58 -19.66
CA ASP A 253 22.28 18.97 -20.13
C ASP A 253 23.70 19.56 -19.98
#